data_AF-A0A3A0ANY6-F1
#
_entry.id   AF-A0A3A0ANY6-F1
#
_cell.length_a   1.000
_cell.length_b   1.000
_cell.length_c   1.000
_cell.angle_alpha   90.00
_cell.angle_beta   90.00
_cell.angle_gamma   90.00
#
_symmetry.space_group_name_H-M   'P 1'
#
loop_
_entity.id
_entity.type
_entity.pdbx_description
1 polymer ?
#
loop_
_entity_poly.entity_id
_entity_poly.type
_entity_poly.pdbx_seq_one_letter_code
_entity_poly.pdbx_strand_id
1 'polypeptide(L)'
;MTTHDASPLFWPRRSKRQISPGSTGRRRAKSLPNFNYGDGLYWALITAASIGYGDLTPQTTLGRTLAAILGVMGVISVGVVAGLILDWISPRALE
;
A
#
# COMPACT_ATOMS: atom_id res chain seq x y z
N MET A 1 -67.21 -7.25 24.83
CA MET A 1 -66.93 -7.84 23.51
C MET A 1 -65.52 -7.38 23.11
N THR A 2 -64.40 -8.05 23.36
CA THR A 2 -64.03 -9.46 23.62
C THR A 2 -62.76 -9.45 24.50
N THR A 3 -62.75 -9.88 25.76
CA THR A 3 -62.46 -11.24 26.28
C THR A 3 -61.22 -11.96 25.71
N HIS A 4 -60.30 -12.29 26.63
CA HIS A 4 -59.55 -13.56 26.76
C HIS A 4 -58.48 -13.88 25.69
N ASP A 5 -57.21 -13.94 26.08
CA ASP A 5 -56.49 -15.20 26.38
C ASP A 5 -56.00 -15.91 25.10
N ALA A 6 -54.68 -16.09 24.96
CA ALA A 6 -54.05 -17.41 24.78
C ALA A 6 -52.75 -17.34 23.96
N SER A 7 -51.65 -17.43 24.70
CA SER A 7 -50.49 -18.31 24.47
C SER A 7 -49.65 -18.20 23.17
N PRO A 8 -48.32 -18.38 23.28
CA PRO A 8 -47.34 -17.96 22.29
C PRO A 8 -47.25 -18.94 21.12
N LEU A 9 -47.42 -18.43 19.90
CA LEU A 9 -47.24 -19.24 18.70
C LEU A 9 -45.75 -19.53 18.51
N PHE A 10 -45.39 -20.76 18.86
CA PHE A 10 -44.70 -21.64 17.95
C PHE A 10 -43.35 -21.12 17.47
N TRP A 11 -42.31 -21.29 18.28
CA TRP A 11 -41.15 -22.01 17.73
C TRP A 11 -40.46 -22.83 18.83
N PRO A 12 -40.00 -24.06 18.52
CA PRO A 12 -39.51 -24.99 19.52
C PRO A 12 -38.02 -24.77 19.82
N ARG A 13 -37.73 -24.81 21.11
CA ARG A 13 -36.62 -25.49 21.79
C ARG A 13 -35.51 -26.09 20.88
N ARG A 14 -34.29 -25.56 21.07
CA ARG A 14 -32.96 -26.21 20.90
C ARG A 14 -32.94 -27.56 20.19
N SER A 15 -32.21 -27.64 19.08
CA SER A 15 -31.35 -28.74 18.60
C SER A 15 -31.29 -28.58 17.08
N LYS A 16 -30.15 -28.36 16.44
CA LYS A 16 -28.97 -29.23 16.54
C LYS A 16 -27.72 -28.38 16.39
N ARG A 17 -26.73 -28.70 17.21
CA ARG A 17 -25.32 -28.58 16.87
C ARG A 17 -25.12 -29.15 15.46
N GLN A 18 -25.01 -28.30 14.45
CA GLN A 18 -24.40 -28.69 13.19
C GLN A 18 -22.98 -28.14 13.20
N ILE A 19 -22.16 -28.73 14.06
CA ILE A 19 -20.72 -28.59 13.97
C ILE A 19 -20.34 -29.56 12.85
N SER A 20 -20.32 -29.08 11.61
CA SER A 20 -19.70 -29.81 10.52
C SER A 20 -18.21 -29.96 10.84
N PRO A 21 -17.65 -31.17 10.93
CA PRO A 21 -16.20 -31.37 10.90
C PRO A 21 -15.75 -31.18 9.44
N GLY A 22 -15.71 -29.92 9.02
CA GLY A 22 -15.47 -29.53 7.63
C GLY A 22 -14.17 -28.76 7.51
N SER A 23 -13.17 -29.42 6.91
CA SER A 23 -11.88 -28.88 6.51
C SER A 23 -10.99 -28.40 7.66
N THR A 24 -10.15 -29.32 8.13
CA THR A 24 -8.82 -28.99 8.64
C THR A 24 -8.19 -28.00 7.66
N GLY A 25 -8.30 -26.71 7.98
CA GLY A 25 -7.66 -25.64 7.25
C GLY A 25 -6.18 -25.93 7.27
N ARG A 26 -5.66 -26.48 6.17
CA ARG A 26 -4.24 -26.46 5.88
C ARG A 26 -3.89 -24.99 5.95
N ARG A 27 -3.29 -24.57 7.08
CA ARG A 27 -2.68 -23.26 7.20
C ARG A 27 -1.66 -23.23 6.09
N ARG A 28 -2.04 -22.63 4.96
CA ARG A 28 -1.15 -22.38 3.83
C ARG A 28 -0.05 -21.56 4.48
N ALA A 29 1.10 -22.19 4.72
CA ALA A 29 2.28 -21.48 5.14
C ALA A 29 2.45 -20.40 4.08
N LYS A 30 2.15 -19.14 4.45
CA LYS A 30 2.46 -18.01 3.58
C LYS A 30 3.97 -18.11 3.43
N SER A 31 4.42 -18.54 2.25
CA SER A 31 5.80 -18.38 1.83
C SER A 31 6.15 -16.95 2.16
N LEU A 32 7.05 -16.77 3.13
CA LEU A 32 7.49 -15.44 3.54
C LEU A 32 7.94 -14.75 2.25
N PRO A 33 7.38 -13.60 1.87
CA PRO A 33 7.86 -12.88 0.71
C PRO A 33 9.35 -12.63 0.96
N ASN A 34 10.18 -13.28 0.16
CA ASN A 34 11.61 -13.12 0.21
C ASN A 34 11.86 -11.71 -0.32
N PHE A 35 11.93 -10.71 0.56
CA PHE A 35 12.35 -9.36 0.18
C PHE A 35 13.76 -9.48 -0.38
N ASN A 36 13.85 -9.57 -1.69
CA ASN A 36 15.10 -9.74 -2.38
C ASN A 36 15.71 -8.36 -2.63
N TYR A 37 17.03 -8.29 -2.79
CA TYR A 37 17.71 -7.05 -3.18
C TYR A 37 17.10 -6.42 -4.45
N GLY A 38 16.55 -7.26 -5.34
CA GLY A 38 15.82 -6.82 -6.54
C GLY A 38 14.61 -5.95 -6.27
N ASP A 39 13.84 -6.21 -5.20
CA ASP A 39 12.65 -5.42 -4.86
C ASP A 39 13.04 -4.02 -4.38
N GLY A 40 14.17 -3.93 -3.65
CA GLY A 40 14.76 -2.66 -3.23
C GLY A 40 15.30 -1.84 -4.40
N LEU A 41 15.92 -2.51 -5.39
CA LEU A 41 16.38 -1.84 -6.61
C LEU A 41 15.21 -1.35 -7.46
N TYR A 42 14.18 -2.17 -7.64
CA TYR A 42 12.95 -1.77 -8.31
C TYR A 42 12.33 -0.54 -7.64
N TRP A 43 12.18 -0.57 -6.31
CA TRP A 43 11.66 0.57 -5.56
C TRP A 43 12.50 1.85 -5.78
N ALA A 44 13.82 1.73 -5.74
CA ALA A 44 14.72 2.85 -5.97
C ALA A 44 14.58 3.40 -7.41
N LEU A 45 14.47 2.52 -8.41
CA LEU A 45 14.31 2.89 -9.82
C LEU A 45 12.98 3.61 -10.08
N ILE A 46 11.84 3.08 -9.60
CA ILE A 46 10.53 3.72 -9.80
C ILE A 46 10.43 5.07 -9.09
N THR A 47 11.14 5.22 -7.96
CA THR A 47 11.21 6.47 -7.20
C THR A 47 12.09 7.48 -7.92
N ALA A 48 13.27 7.05 -8.40
CA ALA A 48 14.18 7.89 -9.19
C ALA A 48 13.53 8.33 -10.52
N ALA A 49 12.73 7.45 -11.14
CA ALA A 49 11.93 7.76 -12.32
C ALA A 49 10.69 8.63 -12.01
N SER A 50 10.44 9.01 -10.75
CA SER A 50 9.27 9.77 -10.29
C SER A 50 7.90 9.12 -10.56
N ILE A 51 7.87 7.81 -10.89
CA ILE A 51 6.62 7.06 -11.12
C ILE A 51 5.92 6.82 -9.78
N GLY A 52 6.66 6.32 -8.79
CA GLY A 52 6.18 6.19 -7.41
C GLY A 52 4.90 5.38 -7.23
N TYR A 53 4.83 4.14 -7.74
CA TYR A 53 3.65 3.27 -7.60
C TYR A 53 3.21 3.04 -6.14
N GLY A 54 4.14 3.13 -5.18
CA GLY A 54 3.84 3.01 -3.75
C GLY A 54 3.51 1.58 -3.29
N ASP A 55 3.70 0.59 -4.16
CA ASP A 55 3.57 -0.85 -3.91
C ASP A 55 4.63 -1.36 -2.92
N LEU A 56 5.85 -0.81 -3.03
CA LEU A 56 6.95 -1.07 -2.13
C LEU A 56 7.39 0.23 -1.46
N THR A 57 7.74 0.16 -0.17
CA THR A 57 8.27 1.29 0.59
C THR A 57 9.30 0.82 1.60
N PRO A 58 10.40 1.56 1.80
CA PRO A 58 11.45 1.16 2.73
C PRO A 58 10.95 1.23 4.17
N GLN A 59 10.95 0.07 4.84
CA GLN A 59 10.54 -0.05 6.24
C GLN A 59 11.69 0.15 7.22
N THR A 60 12.93 0.01 6.77
CA THR A 60 14.12 0.18 7.61
C THR A 60 14.46 1.66 7.78
N THR A 61 15.02 2.02 8.94
CA THR A 61 15.47 3.39 9.22
C THR A 61 16.44 3.89 8.16
N LEU A 62 17.42 3.05 7.78
CA LEU A 62 18.39 3.37 6.75
C LEU A 62 17.75 3.56 5.37
N GLY A 63 16.79 2.70 5.00
CA GLY A 63 16.04 2.83 3.75
C GLY A 63 15.19 4.10 3.70
N ARG A 64 14.61 4.52 4.83
CA ARG A 64 13.86 5.79 4.92
C ARG A 64 14.77 7.01 4.78
N THR A 65 15.98 6.98 5.35
CA THR A 65 16.98 8.04 5.15
C THR A 65 17.38 8.15 3.68
N LEU A 66 17.65 7.01 3.02
CA LEU A 66 17.94 6.98 1.58
C LEU A 66 16.76 7.50 0.75
N ALA A 67 15.53 7.16 1.12
CA ALA A 67 14.33 7.70 0.48
C ALA A 67 14.22 9.21 0.60
N ALA A 68 14.52 9.78 1.77
CA ALA A 68 14.53 11.22 1.97
C ALA A 68 15.59 11.91 1.10
N ILE A 69 16.80 11.34 1.02
CA ILE A 69 17.88 11.85 0.16
C ILE A 69 17.45 11.80 -1.32
N LEU A 70 16.87 10.68 -1.76
CA LEU A 70 16.31 10.53 -3.11
C LEU A 70 15.24 11.58 -3.42
N GLY A 71 14.36 11.87 -2.46
CA GLY A 71 13.35 12.94 -2.59
C GLY A 71 13.97 14.32 -2.78
N VAL A 72 14.97 14.67 -1.97
CA VAL A 72 15.71 15.94 -2.10
C VAL A 72 16.42 16.05 -3.45
N MET A 73 17.06 14.97 -3.90
CA MET A 73 17.70 14.91 -5.23
C MET A 73 16.70 15.15 -6.36
N GLY A 74 15.46 14.64 -6.22
CA GLY A 74 14.39 14.91 -7.18
C GLY A 74 14.06 16.39 -7.29
N VAL A 75 13.89 17.10 -6.17
CA VAL A 75 13.62 18.54 -6.15
C VAL A 75 14.76 19.35 -6.78
N ILE A 76 16.01 19.00 -6.46
CA ILE A 76 17.19 19.64 -7.05
C ILE A 76 17.21 19.44 -8.56
N SER A 77 16.92 18.22 -9.03
CA SER A 77 16.94 17.88 -10.46
C SER A 77 15.93 18.72 -11.24
N VAL A 78 14.72 18.91 -10.72
CA VAL A 78 13.71 19.78 -11.33
C VAL A 78 14.20 21.24 -11.39
N GLY A 79 14.81 21.73 -10.32
CA GLY A 79 15.38 23.09 -10.28
C GLY A 79 16.51 23.29 -11.30
N VAL A 80 17.40 22.31 -11.45
CA VAL A 80 18.48 22.34 -12.44
C VAL A 80 17.91 22.33 -13.86
N VAL A 81 16.96 21.44 -14.17
CA VAL A 81 16.34 21.38 -15.49
C VAL A 81 15.63 22.70 -15.81
N ALA A 82 14.89 23.27 -14.86
CA ALA A 82 14.26 24.58 -15.03
C ALA A 82 15.29 25.69 -15.28
N GLY A 83 16.39 25.71 -14.53
CA GLY A 83 17.49 26.67 -14.73
C GLY A 83 18.14 26.55 -16.11
N LEU A 84 18.38 25.33 -16.59
CA LEU A 84 18.91 25.08 -17.92
C LEU A 84 17.96 25.54 -19.03
N ILE A 85 16.65 25.35 -18.85
CA ILE A 85 15.64 25.84 -19.80
C ILE A 85 15.61 27.37 -19.81
N LEU A 86 15.69 28.01 -18.65
CA LEU A 86 15.74 29.47 -18.55
C LEU A 86 16.99 30.05 -19.21
N ASP A 87 18.15 29.41 -19.00
CA ASP A 87 19.39 29.79 -19.66
C ASP A 87 19.28 29.66 -21.18
N TRP A 88 18.73 28.55 -21.67
CA TRP A 88 18.50 28.31 -23.10
C TRP A 88 17.56 29.32 -23.75
N ILE A 89 16.49 29.71 -23.04
CA ILE A 89 15.51 30.68 -23.54
C ILE A 89 16.03 32.10 -23.41
N SER A 90 16.87 32.41 -22.42
CA SER A 90 17.45 33.74 -22.29
C SER A 90 18.40 33.99 -23.47
N PRO A 91 18.07 34.87 -24.42
CA PRO A 91 19.05 35.30 -25.39
C PRO A 91 19.99 36.19 -24.60
N ARG A 92 21.08 35.61 -24.06
CA ARG A 92 22.18 36.24 -23.30
C ARG A 92 21.81 37.67 -22.91
N ALA A 93 21.08 37.80 -21.80
CA ALA A 93 20.37 39.02 -21.44
C ALA A 93 21.23 40.27 -21.70
N LEU A 94 20.85 41.05 -22.72
CA LEU A 94 21.34 42.41 -23.05
C LEU A 94 22.68 42.53 -23.81
N GLU A 95 22.84 41.80 -24.92
CA GLU A 95 23.48 42.40 -26.12
C GLU A 95 22.42 42.82 -27.15
#